data_AF-A0A134BE15-F1
#
_entry.id   AF-A0A134BE15-F1
#
_cell.length_a   1.000
_cell.length_b   1.000
_cell.length_c   1.000
_cell.angle_alpha   90.00
_cell.angle_beta   90.00
_cell.angle_gamma   90.00
#
_symmetry.space_group_name_H-M   'P 1'
#
loop_
_entity.id
_entity.type
_entity.pdbx_description
1 polymer ?
#
loop_
_entity_poly.entity_id
_entity_poly.type
_entity_poly.pdbx_seq_one_letter_code
_entity_poly.pdbx_strand_id
1 'polypeptide(L)'
;MIGKCKAIAHGSTALDYIFREGKLGNRLAFHNLCCRESKAIYEEMKLVSDYNTRCRNKFLRIEIGIAPKDEKKLSVSELAQIAHLFAKKMGLDNHQWVAVTH
;
A
#
# COMPACT_ATOMS: atom_id res chain seq x y z
N MET A 1 -5.98 -16.64 2.75
CA MET A 1 -5.32 -15.35 2.48
C MET A 1 -3.83 -15.55 2.68
N ILE A 2 -3.01 -15.27 1.67
CA ILE A 2 -1.54 -15.35 1.79
C ILE A 2 -1.01 -13.93 1.76
N GLY A 3 -0.30 -13.52 2.80
CA GLY A 3 0.38 -12.22 2.87
C GLY A 3 1.85 -12.39 2.54
N LYS A 4 2.38 -11.61 1.59
CA LYS A 4 3.82 -11.51 1.34
C LYS A 4 4.29 -10.10 1.64
N CYS A 5 5.17 -9.95 2.63
CA CYS A 5 5.76 -8.67 2.99
C CYS A 5 7.22 -8.61 2.50
N LYS A 6 7.58 -7.55 1.77
CA LYS A 6 8.94 -7.32 1.27
C LYS A 6 9.37 -5.87 1.53
N ALA A 7 10.57 -5.69 2.07
CA ALA A 7 11.19 -4.38 2.16
C ALA A 7 11.79 -3.98 0.80
N ILE A 8 11.53 -2.75 0.36
CA ILE A 8 11.97 -2.20 -0.93
C ILE A 8 12.73 -0.88 -0.76
N ALA A 9 13.71 -0.64 -1.64
CA ALA A 9 14.47 0.62 -1.71
C ALA A 9 13.83 1.63 -2.69
N HIS A 10 13.25 1.15 -3.79
CA HIS A 10 12.73 1.97 -4.88
C HIS A 10 11.23 2.27 -4.73
N GLY A 11 10.86 3.02 -3.69
CA GLY A 11 9.46 3.38 -3.39
C GLY A 11 8.79 4.15 -4.53
N SER A 12 9.50 5.09 -5.16
CA SER A 12 8.96 5.90 -6.27
C SER A 12 8.59 5.06 -7.49
N THR A 13 9.49 4.19 -7.95
CA THR A 13 9.23 3.31 -9.10
C THR A 13 8.08 2.34 -8.82
N ALA A 14 7.96 1.86 -7.58
CA ALA A 14 6.86 0.98 -7.19
C ALA A 14 5.51 1.73 -7.22
N LEU A 15 5.47 2.96 -6.68
CA LEU A 15 4.27 3.80 -6.71
C LEU A 15 3.92 4.19 -8.16
N ASP A 16 4.89 4.64 -8.96
CA ASP A 16 4.66 5.01 -10.36
C ASP A 16 4.17 3.83 -11.20
N TYR A 17 4.67 2.62 -10.94
CA TYR A 17 4.18 1.40 -11.58
C TYR A 17 2.72 1.09 -11.18
N ILE A 18 2.41 1.22 -9.89
CA ILE A 18 1.07 0.98 -9.34
C ILE A 18 0.06 2.02 -9.86
N PHE A 19 0.46 3.28 -9.98
CA PHE A 19 -0.40 4.40 -10.36
C PHE A 19 -0.47 4.65 -11.88
N ARG A 20 0.27 3.90 -12.70
CA ARG A 20 0.23 4.05 -14.17
C ARG A 20 -1.17 3.70 -14.69
N GLU A 21 -1.74 4.61 -15.49
CA GLU A 21 -3.13 4.70 -15.99
C GLU A 21 -3.73 3.48 -16.75
N GLY A 22 -3.19 2.27 -16.62
CA GLY A 22 -3.70 1.08 -17.31
C GLY A 22 -3.88 -0.17 -16.44
N LYS A 23 -3.56 -0.12 -15.15
CA LYS A 23 -3.66 -1.27 -14.22
C LYS A 23 -4.49 -1.00 -12.96
N LEU A 24 -5.15 0.15 -12.89
CA LEU A 24 -5.96 0.57 -11.75
C LEU A 24 -7.25 -0.27 -11.68
N GLY A 25 -7.16 -1.42 -11.02
CA GLY A 25 -8.23 -1.75 -10.08
C GLY A 25 -8.23 -0.69 -8.98
N ASN A 26 -9.42 -0.25 -8.58
CA ASN A 26 -9.71 0.83 -7.64
C ASN A 26 -8.69 1.05 -6.50
N ARG A 27 -8.30 2.32 -6.29
CA ARG A 27 -7.59 2.77 -5.08
C ARG A 27 -8.48 2.47 -3.88
N LEU A 28 -8.03 1.59 -2.97
CA LEU A 28 -8.88 1.07 -1.90
C LEU A 28 -8.89 1.98 -0.68
N ALA A 29 -7.71 2.40 -0.22
CA ALA A 29 -7.58 3.16 1.01
C ALA A 29 -6.28 3.97 1.05
N PHE A 30 -6.36 5.13 1.71
CA PHE A 30 -5.25 6.00 2.05
C PHE A 30 -5.29 6.20 3.56
N HIS A 31 -4.14 6.07 4.21
CA HIS A 31 -4.05 6.19 5.66
C HIS A 31 -2.86 7.06 6.04
N ASN A 32 -3.10 8.11 6.83
CA ASN A 32 -2.12 9.14 7.19
C ASN A 32 -1.38 9.73 5.97
N LEU A 33 -2.08 9.84 4.84
CA LEU A 33 -1.60 10.44 3.60
C LEU A 33 -2.55 11.56 3.18
N CYS A 34 -2.00 12.73 2.87
CA CYS A 34 -2.77 13.87 2.40
C CYS A 34 -2.84 13.91 0.86
N CYS A 35 -1.78 13.47 0.20
CA CYS A 35 -1.66 13.50 -1.25
C CYS A 35 -2.36 12.32 -1.93
N ARG A 36 -2.83 12.53 -3.18
CA ARG A 36 -3.49 11.49 -4.00
C ARG A 36 -2.74 11.15 -5.30
N GLU A 37 -1.64 11.84 -5.58
CA GLU A 37 -0.79 11.63 -6.74
C GLU A 37 0.44 10.80 -6.36
N SER A 38 0.90 9.91 -7.26
CA SER A 38 2.02 8.99 -7.01
C SER A 38 3.27 9.70 -6.46
N LYS A 39 3.72 10.73 -7.19
CA LYS A 39 4.92 11.48 -6.86
C LYS A 39 4.79 12.22 -5.52
N ALA A 40 3.66 12.86 -5.28
CA ALA A 40 3.40 13.59 -4.06
C ALA A 40 3.29 12.66 -2.83
N ILE A 41 2.64 11.50 -2.97
CA ILE A 41 2.61 10.45 -1.93
C ILE A 41 4.02 9.97 -1.61
N TYR A 42 4.85 9.73 -2.64
CA TYR A 42 6.23 9.31 -2.42
C TYR A 42 7.03 10.37 -1.64
N GLU A 43 6.91 11.65 -2.01
CA GLU A 43 7.60 12.74 -1.32
C GLU A 43 7.15 12.89 0.14
N GLU A 44 5.84 12.77 0.39
CA GLU A 44 5.25 12.78 1.74
C GLU A 44 5.81 11.63 2.60
N MET A 45 5.80 10.40 2.08
CA MET A 45 6.33 9.23 2.79
C MET A 45 7.86 9.29 2.96
N LYS A 46 8.57 9.84 1.98
CA LYS A 46 10.02 9.97 2.01
C LYS A 46 10.46 10.92 3.14
N LEU A 47 9.72 11.99 3.39
CA LEU A 47 10.03 12.96 4.44
C LEU A 47 10.18 12.28 5.82
N VAL A 48 9.25 11.40 6.19
CA VAL A 48 9.30 10.65 7.45
C VAL A 48 10.40 9.58 7.41
N SER A 49 10.56 8.95 6.25
CA SER A 49 11.54 7.88 6.00
C SER A 49 13.01 8.36 6.07
N ASP A 50 13.27 9.62 5.74
CA ASP A 50 14.62 10.20 5.74
C ASP A 50 15.22 10.33 7.15
N TYR A 51 14.39 10.42 8.19
CA TYR A 51 14.84 10.35 9.59
C TYR A 51 15.38 8.98 9.98
N ASN A 52 15.04 7.91 9.25
CA ASN A 52 15.59 6.58 9.49
C ASN A 52 16.91 6.40 8.73
N THR A 53 18.03 6.50 9.46
CA THR A 53 19.39 6.33 8.91
C THR A 53 19.89 4.89 8.94
N ARG A 54 19.18 3.97 9.62
CA ARG A 54 19.62 2.58 9.84
C ARG A 54 19.19 1.62 8.73
N CYS A 55 18.06 1.89 8.08
CA CYS A 55 17.49 1.01 7.07
C CYS A 55 17.85 1.48 5.64
N ARG A 56 18.40 0.58 4.81
CA ARG A 56 18.58 0.81 3.36
C ARG A 56 17.26 0.69 2.59
N ASN A 57 16.45 -0.31 2.95
CA ASN A 57 15.12 -0.51 2.38
C ASN A 57 14.09 0.09 3.35
N LYS A 58 13.59 1.28 3.02
CA LYS A 58 12.77 2.06 3.96
C LYS A 58 11.27 1.96 3.73
N PHE A 59 10.85 1.25 2.68
CA PHE A 59 9.44 1.04 2.36
C PHE A 59 9.09 -0.45 2.50
N LEU A 60 7.87 -0.72 2.95
CA LEU A 60 7.31 -2.07 3.00
C LEU A 60 6.25 -2.22 1.91
N ARG A 61 6.37 -3.28 1.12
CA ARG A 61 5.35 -3.71 0.16
C ARG A 61 4.71 -4.97 0.69
N ILE A 62 3.39 -4.94 0.85
CA ILE A 62 2.60 -6.07 1.32
C ILE A 62 1.64 -6.47 0.21
N GLU A 63 1.73 -7.72 -0.22
CA GLU A 63 0.83 -8.34 -1.19
C GLU A 63 -0.12 -9.26 -0.45
N ILE A 64 -1.42 -9.03 -0.62
CA ILE A 64 -2.48 -9.84 -0.01
C ILE A 64 -3.14 -10.65 -1.11
N GLY A 65 -2.83 -11.95 -1.16
CA GLY A 65 -3.46 -12.89 -2.08
C GLY A 65 -4.81 -13.37 -1.53
N ILE A 66 -5.87 -13.09 -2.30
CA ILE A 66 -7.23 -13.60 -2.07
C ILE A 66 -7.45 -14.81 -2.99
N ALA A 67 -8.20 -15.80 -2.53
CA ALA A 67 -8.49 -16.97 -3.37
C ALA A 67 -9.39 -16.56 -4.55
N PRO A 68 -9.15 -17.04 -5.79
CA PRO A 68 -9.94 -16.64 -6.97
C PRO A 68 -11.45 -16.87 -6.86
N LYS A 69 -11.88 -17.81 -6.01
CA LYS A 69 -13.29 -18.10 -5.73
C LYS A 69 -13.98 -17.02 -4.89
N ASP A 70 -13.21 -16.34 -4.05
CA ASP A 70 -13.69 -15.32 -3.12
C ASP A 70 -13.54 -13.91 -3.71
N GLU A 71 -12.53 -13.70 -4.55
CA GLU A 71 -12.29 -12.43 -5.25
C GLU A 71 -13.51 -11.95 -6.03
N LYS A 72 -14.19 -12.85 -6.77
CA LYS A 72 -15.39 -12.50 -7.55
C LYS A 72 -16.62 -12.14 -6.70
N LYS A 73 -16.60 -12.45 -5.41
CA LYS A 73 -17.71 -12.20 -4.48
C LYS A 73 -17.51 -10.92 -3.67
N LEU A 74 -16.29 -10.41 -3.62
CA LEU A 74 -15.92 -9.27 -2.80
C LEU A 74 -16.12 -7.97 -3.58
N SER A 75 -16.85 -7.05 -2.98
CA SER A 75 -16.96 -5.67 -3.43
C SER A 75 -15.69 -4.87 -3.08
N VAL A 76 -15.51 -3.74 -3.75
CA VAL A 76 -14.39 -2.81 -3.49
C VAL A 76 -14.37 -2.34 -2.03
N SER A 77 -15.55 -2.14 -1.42
CA SER A 77 -15.68 -1.72 -0.02
C SER A 77 -15.19 -2.81 0.94
N GLU A 78 -15.50 -4.08 0.66
CA GLU A 78 -15.04 -5.21 1.49
C GLU A 78 -13.52 -5.40 1.37
N LEU A 79 -12.95 -5.21 0.17
CA LEU A 79 -11.51 -5.22 -0.04
C LEU A 79 -10.80 -4.10 0.76
N ALA A 80 -11.36 -2.89 0.76
CA ALA A 80 -10.85 -1.78 1.57
C ALA A 80 -10.93 -2.11 3.08
N GLN A 81 -12.04 -2.70 3.53
CA GLN A 81 -12.20 -3.11 4.92
C GLN A 81 -11.18 -4.19 5.32
N ILE A 82 -10.92 -5.17 4.45
CA ILE A 82 -9.87 -6.19 4.67
C ILE A 82 -8.50 -5.53 4.79
N ALA A 83 -8.18 -4.56 3.93
CA ALA A 83 -6.91 -3.83 4.00
C ALA A 83 -6.76 -3.07 5.33
N HIS A 84 -7.81 -2.38 5.78
CA HIS A 84 -7.81 -1.69 7.09
C HIS A 84 -7.67 -2.66 8.27
N LEU A 85 -8.41 -3.77 8.27
CA LEU A 85 -8.33 -4.78 9.32
C LEU A 85 -6.95 -5.43 9.37
N PHE A 86 -6.34 -5.66 8.21
CA PHE A 86 -4.98 -6.17 8.10
C PHE A 86 -3.97 -5.15 8.67
N ALA A 87 -4.06 -3.89 8.25
CA ALA A 87 -3.18 -2.83 8.74
C ALA A 87 -3.26 -2.69 10.27
N LYS A 88 -4.48 -2.70 10.83
CA LYS A 88 -4.71 -2.65 12.27
C LYS A 88 -4.10 -3.84 13.00
N LYS A 89 -4.30 -5.06 12.50
CA LYS A 89 -3.69 -6.27 13.09
C LYS A 89 -2.16 -6.27 13.03
N MET A 90 -1.58 -5.62 12.02
CA MET A 90 -0.13 -5.46 11.86
C MET A 90 0.45 -4.28 12.66
N GLY A 91 -0.39 -3.52 13.39
CA GLY A 91 0.07 -2.35 14.15
C GLY A 91 0.44 -1.15 13.26
N LEU A 92 -0.13 -1.05 12.06
CA LEU A 92 0.16 0.01 11.10
C LEU A 92 -0.75 1.25 11.27
N ASP A 93 -1.49 1.35 12.37
CA ASP A 93 -2.43 2.44 12.65
C ASP A 93 -1.75 3.82 12.79
N ASN A 94 -0.45 3.88 13.09
CA ASN A 94 0.32 5.13 13.13
C ASN A 94 1.29 5.26 11.94
N HIS A 95 1.11 4.45 10.90
CA HIS A 95 1.99 4.43 9.73
C HIS A 95 1.27 5.00 8.50
N GLN A 96 2.05 5.58 7.59
CA GLN A 96 1.58 6.00 6.29
C GLN A 96 1.52 4.78 5.37
N TRP A 97 0.37 4.53 4.75
CA TRP A 97 0.23 3.45 3.79
C TRP A 97 -0.89 3.72 2.79
N VAL A 98 -0.77 3.07 1.64
CA VAL A 98 -1.76 3.09 0.57
C VAL A 98 -2.07 1.65 0.16
N ALA A 99 -3.35 1.36 -0.05
CA ALA A 99 -3.80 0.06 -0.55
C ALA A 99 -4.41 0.22 -1.95
N VAL A 100 -3.99 -0.67 -2.84
CA VAL A 100 -4.42 -0.74 -4.24
C VAL A 100 -4.73 -2.18 -4.60
N THR A 101 -5.67 -2.40 -5.50
CA THR A 101 -5.84 -3.69 -6.17
C THR A 101 -4.94 -3.76 -7.40
N HIS A 102 -4.39 -4.94 -7.69
CA HIS A 102 -3.52 -5.21 -8.83
C HIS A 102 -4.05 -6.36 -9.66
#